data_AF-A0A8T2PZW5-F1
#
_entry.id   AF-A0A8T2PZW5-F1
#
_cell.length_a   1.000
_cell.length_b   1.000
_cell.length_c   1.000
_cell.angle_alpha   90.00
_cell.angle_beta   90.00
_cell.angle_gamma   90.00
#
_symmetry.space_group_name_H-M   'P 1'
#
loop_
_entity.id
_entity.type
_entity.pdbx_description
1 polymer ?
#
loop_
_entity_poly.entity_id
_entity_poly.type
_entity_poly.pdbx_seq_one_letter_code
_entity_poly.pdbx_strand_id
1 'polypeptide(L)'
;MNSFNTHDDTLKIVEKYQNSGLQVKIFNQSQYPRMVAEDLMPWPAKGQTDKSGWYPPGHGNVFDALQNSGMLAELLAEGKEYVFIANSDNLGATVDLKILKHLIHNQNEYCMEVTPKTLADVKGGTLISYEGRVQLLEIAQVPDEHVGEFKSIQKFKIFNTNNLWVNLKAIKRLVEADALNMEIIPNPKEVDGVKVLQLETAAGAAIRFFDKAIGINVPRSRFLPVKATSDLLLVQSDLYTIEDGLVIRNPARTKAENPAIELSSEFKKVADFLKRFKSIPSILHLDSLKVTGDVWFGSGIVLKGKVIVEAKKGEKLVLPDDLTLEDQLVTVGPTYSSL
;
A
#
# COMPACT_ATOMS: atom_id res chain seq x y z
N MET A 1 -5.01 -12.24 -6.51
CA MET A 1 -4.99 -13.02 -5.25
C MET A 1 -6.02 -12.41 -4.31
N ASN A 2 -7.00 -13.20 -3.87
CA ASN A 2 -8.02 -12.77 -2.91
C ASN A 2 -7.75 -13.33 -1.51
N SER A 3 -8.59 -12.95 -0.54
CA SER A 3 -8.72 -13.62 0.76
C SER A 3 -10.16 -14.08 0.96
N PHE A 4 -10.42 -14.91 1.97
CA PHE A 4 -11.79 -15.28 2.37
C PHE A 4 -12.67 -14.07 2.80
N ASN A 5 -12.08 -12.89 3.01
CA ASN A 5 -12.82 -11.64 3.28
C ASN A 5 -13.19 -10.88 2.00
N THR A 6 -12.51 -11.14 0.89
CA THR A 6 -12.63 -10.34 -0.35
C THR A 6 -13.04 -11.16 -1.57
N HIS A 7 -13.05 -12.49 -1.47
CA HIS A 7 -13.23 -13.37 -2.62
C HIS A 7 -14.59 -13.20 -3.29
N ASP A 8 -15.67 -13.38 -2.53
CA ASP A 8 -17.05 -13.35 -3.07
C ASP A 8 -17.42 -11.98 -3.63
N ASP A 9 -16.98 -10.90 -2.97
CA ASP A 9 -17.27 -9.55 -3.43
C ASP A 9 -16.47 -9.19 -4.68
N THR A 10 -15.21 -9.64 -4.77
CA THR A 10 -14.41 -9.48 -6.00
C THR A 10 -15.04 -10.23 -7.18
N LEU A 11 -15.54 -11.46 -6.97
CA LEU A 11 -16.18 -12.24 -8.04
C LEU A 11 -17.37 -11.49 -8.67
N LYS A 12 -18.27 -10.95 -7.84
CA LYS A 12 -19.43 -10.17 -8.29
C LYS A 12 -19.04 -8.94 -9.12
N ILE A 13 -17.91 -8.31 -8.79
CA ILE A 13 -17.44 -7.11 -9.51
C ILE A 13 -16.79 -7.50 -10.84
N VAL A 14 -16.03 -8.59 -10.87
CA VAL A 14 -15.30 -9.04 -12.06
C VAL A 14 -16.24 -9.47 -13.19
N GLU A 15 -17.46 -9.91 -12.88
CA GLU A 15 -18.51 -10.21 -13.88
C GLU A 15 -18.75 -9.06 -14.87
N LYS A 16 -18.60 -7.80 -14.43
CA LYS A 16 -18.76 -6.61 -15.27
C LYS A 16 -17.74 -6.52 -16.41
N TYR A 17 -16.63 -7.25 -16.30
CA TYR A 17 -15.50 -7.19 -17.24
C TYR A 17 -15.42 -8.40 -18.17
N GLN A 18 -16.41 -9.30 -18.17
CA GLN A 18 -16.39 -10.52 -19.01
C GLN A 18 -16.23 -10.23 -20.50
N ASN A 19 -16.75 -9.10 -20.99
CA ASN A 19 -16.68 -8.69 -22.40
C ASN A 19 -15.52 -7.75 -22.72
N SER A 20 -14.56 -7.56 -21.80
CA SER A 20 -13.44 -6.62 -21.98
C SER A 20 -12.28 -7.17 -22.83
N GLY A 21 -12.33 -8.45 -23.21
CA GLY A 21 -11.20 -9.14 -23.83
C GLY A 21 -10.04 -9.45 -22.85
N LEU A 22 -10.16 -9.07 -21.58
CA LEU A 22 -9.21 -9.40 -20.53
C LEU A 22 -9.57 -10.73 -19.88
N GLN A 23 -8.61 -11.66 -19.84
CA GLN A 23 -8.75 -12.89 -19.08
C GLN A 23 -8.42 -12.63 -17.60
N VAL A 24 -9.45 -12.50 -16.77
CA VAL A 24 -9.29 -12.33 -15.32
C VAL A 24 -9.30 -13.69 -14.65
N LYS A 25 -8.15 -14.07 -14.08
CA LYS A 25 -8.00 -15.29 -13.28
C LYS A 25 -7.96 -14.95 -11.79
N ILE A 26 -8.68 -15.70 -10.97
CA ILE A 26 -8.84 -15.43 -9.54
C ILE A 26 -8.49 -16.69 -8.75
N PHE A 27 -7.69 -16.52 -7.71
CA PHE A 27 -7.39 -17.56 -6.74
C PHE A 27 -7.37 -16.96 -5.32
N ASN A 28 -7.61 -17.81 -4.33
CA ASN A 28 -7.62 -17.41 -2.92
C ASN A 28 -6.28 -17.76 -2.27
N GLN A 29 -5.83 -16.89 -1.36
CA GLN A 29 -4.72 -17.23 -0.47
C GLN A 29 -5.20 -18.15 0.66
N SER A 30 -4.26 -18.73 1.40
CA SER A 30 -4.53 -19.56 2.58
C SER A 30 -5.26 -18.79 3.68
N GLN A 31 -5.87 -19.54 4.60
CA GLN A 31 -6.55 -19.02 5.79
C GLN A 31 -5.98 -19.73 7.02
N TYR A 32 -5.36 -19.00 7.93
CA TYR A 32 -4.73 -19.54 9.14
C TYR A 32 -5.51 -19.18 10.41
N PRO A 33 -5.48 -20.04 11.45
CA PRO A 33 -6.17 -19.76 12.69
C PRO A 33 -5.40 -18.70 13.48
N ARG A 34 -6.11 -17.71 14.02
CA ARG A 34 -5.53 -16.78 14.99
C ARG A 34 -5.12 -17.54 16.24
N MET A 35 -4.00 -17.17 16.84
CA MET A 35 -3.51 -17.78 18.07
C MET A 35 -3.92 -16.89 19.25
N VAL A 36 -4.51 -17.44 20.31
CA VAL A 36 -4.80 -16.65 21.52
C VAL A 36 -3.49 -16.30 22.20
N ALA A 37 -3.26 -15.02 22.49
CA ALA A 37 -1.94 -14.55 22.92
C ALA A 37 -1.51 -15.08 24.31
N GLU A 38 -2.48 -15.42 25.16
CA GLU A 38 -2.24 -15.90 26.52
C GLU A 38 -1.64 -17.31 26.56
N ASP A 39 -2.12 -18.22 25.72
CA ASP A 39 -1.75 -19.64 25.76
C ASP A 39 -1.30 -20.22 24.42
N LEU A 40 -1.23 -19.38 23.38
CA LEU A 40 -0.82 -19.72 22.02
C LEU A 40 -1.63 -20.88 21.42
N MET A 41 -2.89 -21.05 21.84
CA MET A 41 -3.78 -22.04 21.24
C MET A 41 -4.52 -21.44 20.05
N PRO A 42 -4.75 -22.21 18.96
CA PRO A 42 -5.60 -21.79 17.87
C PRO A 42 -6.99 -21.41 18.39
N TRP A 43 -7.44 -20.18 18.12
CA TRP A 43 -8.72 -19.67 18.60
C TRP A 43 -9.92 -20.50 18.13
N PRO A 44 -9.93 -21.06 16.90
CA PRO A 44 -10.96 -22.02 16.50
C PRO A 44 -11.03 -23.28 17.38
N ALA A 45 -9.91 -23.74 17.94
CA ALA A 45 -9.89 -24.87 18.88
C ALA A 45 -10.53 -24.53 20.23
N LYS A 46 -10.72 -23.23 20.53
CA LYS A 46 -11.46 -22.71 21.70
C LYS A 46 -12.93 -22.43 21.40
N GLY A 47 -13.44 -22.85 20.25
CA GLY A 47 -14.84 -22.69 19.84
C GLY A 47 -15.11 -21.49 18.92
N GLN A 48 -14.15 -20.58 18.72
CA GLN A 48 -14.30 -19.44 17.81
C GLN A 48 -14.06 -19.84 16.36
N THR A 49 -15.02 -20.56 15.77
CA THR A 49 -14.89 -21.16 14.44
C THR A 49 -15.34 -20.25 13.30
N ASP A 50 -15.99 -19.11 13.59
CA ASP A 50 -16.40 -18.13 12.59
C ASP A 50 -15.19 -17.36 12.00
N LYS A 51 -15.45 -16.41 11.09
CA LYS A 51 -14.41 -15.62 10.41
C LYS A 51 -13.49 -14.85 11.38
N SER A 52 -13.93 -14.54 12.60
CA SER A 52 -13.09 -13.85 13.59
C SER A 52 -12.03 -14.79 14.21
N GLY A 53 -12.19 -16.11 14.07
CA GLY A 53 -11.14 -17.08 14.41
C GLY A 53 -9.96 -17.14 13.43
N TRP A 54 -10.07 -16.51 12.25
CA TRP A 54 -9.14 -16.73 11.14
C TRP A 54 -8.56 -15.45 10.53
N TYR A 55 -7.40 -15.55 9.88
CA TYR A 55 -6.75 -14.44 9.20
C TYR A 55 -6.00 -14.89 7.93
N PRO A 56 -5.83 -14.01 6.92
CA PRO A 56 -4.93 -14.27 5.81
C PRO A 56 -3.47 -14.15 6.27
N PRO A 57 -2.56 -15.08 5.94
CA PRO A 57 -1.20 -15.16 6.50
C PRO A 57 -0.19 -14.17 5.87
N GLY A 58 -0.65 -12.98 5.51
CA GLY A 58 0.16 -11.97 4.85
C GLY A 58 0.43 -12.26 3.37
N HIS A 59 0.99 -11.27 2.69
CA HIS A 59 1.18 -11.33 1.23
C HIS A 59 2.30 -12.29 0.79
N GLY A 60 3.15 -12.77 1.70
CA GLY A 60 4.15 -13.80 1.39
C GLY A 60 3.56 -15.14 0.96
N ASN A 61 2.32 -15.43 1.36
CA ASN A 61 1.61 -16.65 0.95
C ASN A 61 1.26 -16.68 -0.55
N VAL A 62 1.51 -15.61 -1.31
CA VAL A 62 1.28 -15.57 -2.76
C VAL A 62 1.95 -16.72 -3.51
N PHE A 63 3.15 -17.16 -3.08
CA PHE A 63 3.88 -18.23 -3.75
C PHE A 63 3.21 -19.59 -3.58
N ASP A 64 2.89 -19.98 -2.34
CA ASP A 64 2.20 -21.23 -2.05
C ASP A 64 0.77 -21.21 -2.61
N ALA A 65 0.05 -20.09 -2.47
CA ALA A 65 -1.31 -19.95 -2.97
C ALA A 65 -1.39 -20.07 -4.50
N LEU A 66 -0.41 -19.54 -5.22
CA LEU A 66 -0.34 -19.65 -6.68
C LEU A 66 -0.11 -21.11 -7.11
N GLN A 67 0.70 -21.87 -6.36
CA GLN A 67 0.93 -23.29 -6.61
C GLN A 67 -0.29 -24.14 -6.24
N ASN A 68 -0.80 -23.99 -5.01
CA ASN A 68 -1.88 -24.81 -4.45
C ASN A 68 -3.21 -24.61 -5.19
N SER A 69 -3.42 -23.44 -5.80
CA SER A 69 -4.60 -23.17 -6.64
C SER A 69 -4.54 -23.81 -8.03
N GLY A 70 -3.40 -24.38 -8.44
CA GLY A 70 -3.16 -24.86 -9.80
C GLY A 70 -2.88 -23.75 -10.82
N MET A 71 -3.03 -22.48 -10.43
CA MET A 71 -2.82 -21.31 -11.28
C MET A 71 -1.40 -21.25 -11.84
N LEU A 72 -0.40 -21.60 -11.02
CA LEU A 72 1.00 -21.65 -11.46
C LEU A 72 1.20 -22.64 -12.62
N ALA A 73 0.62 -23.84 -12.51
CA ALA A 73 0.73 -24.87 -13.53
C ALA A 73 0.02 -24.45 -14.82
N GLU A 74 -1.16 -23.84 -14.71
CA GLU A 74 -1.91 -23.31 -15.83
C GLU A 74 -1.13 -22.22 -16.58
N LEU A 75 -0.62 -21.21 -15.87
CA LEU A 75 0.18 -20.12 -16.47
C LEU A 75 1.45 -20.66 -17.15
N LEU A 76 2.12 -21.64 -16.55
CA LEU A 76 3.29 -22.28 -17.16
C LEU A 76 2.92 -23.07 -18.42
N ALA A 77 1.77 -23.77 -18.43
CA ALA A 77 1.28 -24.49 -19.60
C ALA A 77 0.90 -23.55 -20.75
N GLU A 78 0.43 -22.34 -20.43
CA GLU A 78 0.19 -21.26 -21.39
C GLU A 78 1.49 -20.57 -21.89
N GLY A 79 2.66 -20.99 -21.40
CA GLY A 79 3.96 -20.44 -21.78
C GLY A 79 4.31 -19.11 -21.11
N LYS A 80 3.65 -18.75 -20.00
CA LYS A 80 4.03 -17.55 -19.23
C LYS A 80 5.31 -17.82 -18.44
N GLU A 81 6.21 -16.85 -18.41
CA GLU A 81 7.51 -17.00 -17.71
C GLU A 81 7.68 -16.10 -16.49
N TYR A 82 7.08 -14.90 -16.52
CA TYR A 82 7.17 -13.92 -15.44
C TYR A 82 5.78 -13.50 -14.97
N VAL A 83 5.67 -13.17 -13.69
CA VAL A 83 4.52 -12.51 -13.09
C VAL A 83 4.95 -11.17 -12.48
N PHE A 84 4.14 -10.14 -12.72
CA PHE A 84 4.24 -8.86 -12.01
C PHE A 84 3.23 -8.85 -10.86
N ILE A 85 3.72 -8.70 -9.64
CA ILE A 85 2.94 -8.68 -8.40
C ILE A 85 3.00 -7.26 -7.85
N ALA A 86 1.85 -6.66 -7.60
CA ALA A 86 1.76 -5.33 -7.02
C ALA A 86 0.54 -5.22 -6.10
N ASN A 87 0.57 -4.24 -5.20
CA ASN A 87 -0.58 -3.92 -4.36
C ASN A 87 -1.65 -3.21 -5.19
N SER A 88 -2.92 -3.61 -5.04
CA SER A 88 -4.03 -2.99 -5.75
C SER A 88 -4.26 -1.51 -5.37
N ASP A 89 -3.81 -1.11 -4.18
CA ASP A 89 -3.86 0.27 -3.73
C ASP A 89 -2.68 1.12 -4.20
N ASN A 90 -1.65 0.52 -4.82
CA ASN A 90 -0.57 1.27 -5.47
C ASN A 90 -0.97 1.62 -6.90
N LEU A 91 -1.48 2.82 -7.10
CA LEU A 91 -1.97 3.29 -8.41
C LEU A 91 -0.84 3.60 -9.40
N GLY A 92 0.42 3.67 -8.91
CA GLY A 92 1.60 3.84 -9.76
C GLY A 92 2.12 2.52 -10.33
N ALA A 93 1.65 1.38 -9.84
CA ALA A 93 2.14 0.07 -10.26
C ALA A 93 1.58 -0.33 -11.63
N THR A 94 2.35 -0.08 -12.68
CA THR A 94 1.98 -0.41 -14.07
C THR A 94 2.99 -1.36 -14.70
N VAL A 95 2.63 -2.08 -15.76
CA VAL A 95 3.57 -2.98 -16.46
C VAL A 95 4.60 -2.16 -17.23
N ASP A 96 5.88 -2.25 -16.85
CA ASP A 96 7.00 -1.61 -17.56
C ASP A 96 7.77 -2.64 -18.40
N LEU A 97 7.66 -2.51 -19.72
CA LEU A 97 8.31 -3.43 -20.67
C LEU A 97 9.83 -3.29 -20.72
N LYS A 98 10.41 -2.15 -20.28
CA LYS A 98 11.87 -1.98 -20.20
C LYS A 98 12.43 -2.80 -19.05
N ILE A 99 11.73 -2.80 -17.91
CA ILE A 99 12.06 -3.65 -16.76
C ILE A 99 11.96 -5.11 -17.19
N LEU A 100 10.82 -5.53 -17.75
CA LEU A 100 10.63 -6.91 -18.20
C LEU A 100 11.71 -7.37 -19.20
N LYS A 101 12.05 -6.52 -20.18
CA LYS A 101 13.11 -6.80 -21.15
C LYS A 101 14.47 -7.02 -20.47
N HIS A 102 14.80 -6.23 -19.46
CA HIS A 102 16.04 -6.39 -18.69
C HIS A 102 16.06 -7.74 -17.96
N LEU A 103 14.95 -8.13 -17.32
CA LEU A 103 14.86 -9.39 -16.58
C LEU A 103 15.02 -10.61 -17.50
N ILE A 104 14.36 -10.59 -18.66
CA ILE A 104 14.49 -11.66 -19.65
C ILE A 104 15.93 -11.78 -20.15
N HIS A 105 16.58 -10.66 -20.49
CA HIS A 105 17.94 -10.67 -21.02
C HIS A 105 18.97 -11.20 -20.02
N ASN A 106 18.85 -10.81 -18.75
CA ASN A 106 19.81 -11.19 -17.70
C ASN A 106 19.40 -12.47 -16.95
N GLN A 107 18.22 -13.02 -17.25
CA GLN A 107 17.63 -14.18 -16.59
C GLN A 107 17.50 -13.99 -15.07
N ASN A 108 17.04 -12.82 -14.63
CA ASN A 108 16.81 -12.55 -13.21
C ASN A 108 15.58 -13.32 -12.74
N GLU A 109 15.68 -14.13 -11.68
CA GLU A 109 14.49 -14.85 -11.19
C GLU A 109 13.57 -13.96 -10.34
N TYR A 110 14.11 -12.91 -9.72
CA TYR A 110 13.36 -12.00 -8.86
C TYR A 110 13.87 -10.57 -8.99
N CYS A 111 12.95 -9.63 -9.13
CA CYS A 111 13.27 -8.20 -9.11
C CYS A 111 12.28 -7.45 -8.22
N MET A 112 12.81 -6.66 -7.31
CA MET A 112 12.06 -5.74 -6.48
C MET A 112 12.28 -4.31 -6.98
N GLU A 113 11.21 -3.62 -7.36
CA GLU A 113 11.31 -2.18 -7.59
C GLU A 113 11.46 -1.46 -6.24
N VAL A 114 12.50 -0.64 -6.13
CA VAL A 114 12.74 0.24 -4.99
C VAL A 114 12.71 1.68 -5.45
N THR A 115 12.39 2.61 -4.56
CA THR A 115 12.36 4.05 -4.90
C THR A 115 13.15 4.85 -3.86
N PRO A 116 13.63 6.07 -4.16
CA PRO A 116 14.32 6.89 -3.17
C PRO A 116 13.44 7.13 -1.93
N LYS A 117 14.01 6.91 -0.75
CA LYS A 117 13.33 7.03 0.53
C LYS A 117 13.08 8.50 0.88
N THR A 118 11.87 8.82 1.30
CA THR A 118 11.47 10.14 1.82
C THR A 118 11.20 10.08 3.33
N LEU A 119 11.04 11.23 3.97
CA LEU A 119 10.69 11.30 5.41
C LEU A 119 9.31 10.71 5.72
N ALA A 120 8.42 10.59 4.73
CA ALA A 120 7.12 9.95 4.88
C ALA A 120 7.20 8.41 4.89
N ASP A 121 8.28 7.83 4.35
CA ASP A 121 8.46 6.39 4.19
C ASP A 121 9.03 5.77 5.48
N VAL A 122 8.24 5.86 6.56
CA VAL A 122 8.63 5.45 7.92
C VAL A 122 8.42 3.96 8.18
N LYS A 123 7.42 3.35 7.54
CA LYS A 123 7.02 1.94 7.72
C LYS A 123 7.23 1.17 6.44
N GLY A 124 8.01 0.09 6.52
CA GLY A 124 8.34 -0.82 5.42
C GLY A 124 9.82 -1.20 5.44
N GLY A 125 10.27 -1.84 4.38
CA GLY A 125 11.63 -2.39 4.29
C GLY A 125 12.54 -1.70 3.28
N THR A 126 13.84 -1.97 3.42
CA THR A 126 14.90 -1.58 2.47
C THR A 126 15.66 -2.83 2.02
N LEU A 127 16.24 -2.78 0.83
CA LEU A 127 17.18 -3.81 0.41
C LEU A 127 18.54 -3.63 1.09
N ILE A 128 19.12 -4.74 1.51
CA ILE A 128 20.47 -4.85 2.05
C ILE A 128 21.23 -6.00 1.37
N SER A 129 22.54 -6.00 1.52
CA SER A 129 23.38 -7.17 1.26
C SER A 129 23.69 -7.84 2.58
N TYR A 130 23.31 -9.10 2.72
CA TYR A 130 23.55 -9.91 3.93
C TYR A 130 24.01 -11.29 3.50
N GLU A 131 25.13 -11.77 4.04
CA GLU A 131 25.75 -13.06 3.68
C GLU A 131 25.92 -13.26 2.15
N GLY A 132 26.25 -12.19 1.44
CA GLY A 132 26.45 -12.21 -0.02
C GLY A 132 25.17 -12.32 -0.85
N ARG A 133 24.00 -12.23 -0.23
CA ARG A 133 22.69 -12.24 -0.90
C ARG A 133 21.94 -10.94 -0.70
N VAL A 134 21.09 -10.61 -1.66
CA VAL A 134 20.13 -9.51 -1.53
C VAL A 134 19.02 -9.95 -0.57
N GLN A 135 18.72 -9.14 0.43
CA GLN A 135 17.67 -9.40 1.41
C GLN A 135 16.84 -8.14 1.66
N LEU A 136 15.55 -8.32 1.93
CA LEU A 136 14.69 -7.27 2.44
C LEU A 136 14.84 -7.20 3.96
N LEU A 137 15.27 -6.05 4.47
CA LEU A 137 15.28 -5.74 5.89
C LEU A 137 14.04 -4.91 6.23
N GLU A 138 13.12 -5.49 6.99
CA GLU A 138 11.94 -4.82 7.51
C GLU A 138 12.21 -4.17 8.86
N ILE A 139 11.50 -3.08 9.18
CA ILE A 139 11.68 -2.38 10.48
C ILE A 139 11.43 -3.31 11.68
N ALA A 140 10.53 -4.28 11.54
CA ALA A 140 10.22 -5.26 12.60
C ALA A 140 11.38 -6.20 12.93
N GLN A 141 12.39 -6.30 12.05
CA GLN A 141 13.60 -7.10 12.24
C GLN A 141 14.75 -6.28 12.84
N VAL A 142 14.58 -4.96 12.97
CA VAL A 142 15.63 -4.05 13.46
C VAL A 142 15.52 -3.92 14.98
N PRO A 143 16.60 -4.17 15.74
CA PRO A 143 16.61 -3.91 17.18
C PRO A 143 16.25 -2.46 17.52
N ASP A 144 15.53 -2.24 18.62
CA ASP A 144 15.01 -0.92 19.01
C ASP A 144 16.08 0.18 19.04
N GLU A 145 17.30 -0.17 19.49
CA GLU A 145 18.46 0.73 19.55
C GLU A 145 18.94 1.22 18.17
N HIS A 146 18.66 0.48 17.10
CA HIS A 146 19.07 0.80 15.73
C HIS A 146 17.93 1.33 14.85
N VAL A 147 16.71 1.44 15.38
CA VAL A 147 15.54 1.95 14.63
C VAL A 147 15.78 3.38 14.12
N GLY A 148 16.49 4.21 14.89
CA GLY A 148 16.86 5.57 14.47
C GLY A 148 17.74 5.57 13.21
N GLU A 149 18.72 4.67 13.15
CA GLU A 149 19.59 4.51 11.99
C GLU A 149 18.85 3.92 10.79
N PHE A 150 17.94 2.96 11.01
CA PHE A 150 17.11 2.40 9.96
C PHE A 150 16.20 3.45 9.32
N LYS A 151 15.64 4.36 10.13
CA LYS A 151 14.81 5.47 9.65
C LYS A 151 15.63 6.52 8.90
N SER A 152 16.94 6.62 9.13
CA SER A 152 17.80 7.59 8.46
C SER A 152 17.87 7.38 6.96
N ILE A 153 17.41 8.39 6.21
CA ILE A 153 17.51 8.45 4.74
C ILE A 153 18.96 8.56 4.25
N GLN A 154 19.90 8.94 5.12
CA GLN A 154 21.33 9.03 4.78
C GLN A 154 21.97 7.65 4.72
N LYS A 155 21.55 6.72 5.60
CA LYS A 155 22.04 5.35 5.67
C LYS A 155 21.33 4.46 4.65
N PHE A 156 19.99 4.46 4.69
CA PHE A 156 19.17 3.69 3.77
C PHE A 156 18.45 4.64 2.81
N LYS A 157 18.94 4.70 1.58
CA LYS A 157 18.50 5.68 0.56
C LYS A 157 17.31 5.19 -0.27
N ILE A 158 16.97 3.92 -0.17
CA ILE A 158 15.94 3.27 -0.98
C ILE A 158 14.87 2.64 -0.09
N PHE A 159 13.69 2.45 -0.66
CA PHE A 159 12.51 1.91 0.00
C PHE A 159 11.79 0.91 -0.91
N ASN A 160 11.33 -0.22 -0.36
CA ASN A 160 10.60 -1.25 -1.10
C ASN A 160 9.20 -0.75 -1.53
N THR A 161 8.91 -0.78 -2.83
CA THR A 161 7.60 -0.38 -3.36
C THR A 161 6.54 -1.49 -3.28
N ASN A 162 6.98 -2.73 -3.03
CA ASN A 162 6.21 -3.97 -3.17
C ASN A 162 5.70 -4.24 -4.59
N ASN A 163 6.30 -3.61 -5.61
CA ASN A 163 6.18 -3.99 -7.01
C ASN A 163 7.27 -5.03 -7.31
N LEU A 164 6.87 -6.26 -7.59
CA LEU A 164 7.74 -7.42 -7.67
C LEU A 164 7.58 -8.10 -9.03
N TRP A 165 8.68 -8.47 -9.64
CA TRP A 165 8.71 -9.26 -10.87
C TRP A 165 9.37 -10.59 -10.56
N VAL A 166 8.66 -11.69 -10.80
CA VAL A 166 9.12 -13.01 -10.37
C VAL A 166 8.98 -14.02 -11.49
N ASN A 167 10.01 -14.85 -11.67
CA ASN A 167 10.00 -15.93 -12.64
C ASN A 167 9.15 -17.11 -12.13
N LEU A 168 8.15 -17.53 -12.92
CA LEU A 168 7.19 -18.57 -12.56
C LEU A 168 7.86 -19.95 -12.41
N LYS A 169 8.88 -20.27 -13.21
CA LYS A 169 9.62 -21.53 -13.09
C LYS A 169 10.42 -21.58 -11.78
N ALA A 170 10.99 -20.44 -11.38
CA ALA A 170 11.68 -20.32 -10.11
C ALA A 170 10.73 -20.44 -8.91
N ILE A 171 9.54 -19.84 -8.97
CA ILE A 171 8.49 -20.05 -7.95
C ILE A 171 8.20 -21.55 -7.80
N LYS A 172 7.91 -22.24 -8.91
CA LYS A 172 7.62 -23.68 -8.89
C LYS A 172 8.76 -24.48 -8.25
N ARG A 173 10.00 -24.24 -8.69
CA ARG A 173 11.20 -24.91 -8.17
C ARG A 173 11.34 -24.72 -6.65
N LEU A 174 11.18 -23.49 -6.16
CA LEU A 174 11.41 -23.16 -4.76
C LEU A 174 10.28 -23.65 -3.84
N VAL A 175 9.02 -23.59 -4.29
CA VAL A 175 7.88 -24.09 -3.52
C VAL A 175 7.84 -25.61 -3.50
N GLU A 176 8.09 -26.31 -4.63
CA GLU A 176 8.17 -27.79 -4.66
C GLU A 176 9.31 -28.34 -3.79
N ALA A 177 10.38 -27.57 -3.63
CA ALA A 177 11.53 -27.92 -2.78
C ALA A 177 11.37 -27.48 -1.31
N ASP A 178 10.24 -26.86 -0.93
CA ASP A 178 10.00 -26.26 0.40
C ASP A 178 11.14 -25.31 0.84
N ALA A 179 11.69 -24.55 -0.11
CA ALA A 179 12.89 -23.73 0.10
C ALA A 179 12.60 -22.30 0.58
N LEU A 180 11.34 -21.85 0.52
CA LEU A 180 10.92 -20.47 0.85
C LEU A 180 10.73 -20.27 2.37
N ASN A 181 11.79 -20.47 3.16
CA ASN A 181 11.77 -20.27 4.61
C ASN A 181 11.83 -18.77 5.01
N MET A 182 10.80 -18.01 4.66
CA MET A 182 10.71 -16.57 4.92
C MET A 182 10.59 -16.25 6.42
N GLU A 183 11.07 -15.07 6.81
CA GLU A 183 10.93 -14.59 8.18
C GLU A 183 9.45 -14.44 8.58
N ILE A 184 9.12 -14.98 9.75
CA ILE A 184 7.80 -14.85 10.35
C ILE A 184 7.65 -13.47 10.99
N ILE A 185 6.55 -12.80 10.67
CA ILE A 185 6.18 -11.49 11.21
C ILE A 185 5.05 -11.70 12.22
N PRO A 186 5.34 -11.60 13.54
CA PRO A 186 4.30 -11.62 14.55
C PRO A 186 3.53 -10.30 14.54
N ASN A 187 2.21 -10.37 14.37
CA ASN A 187 1.30 -9.22 14.33
C ASN A 187 0.27 -9.34 15.46
N PRO A 188 0.54 -8.75 16.65
CA PRO A 188 -0.40 -8.71 17.75
C PRO A 188 -1.65 -7.90 17.37
N LYS A 189 -2.82 -8.45 17.65
CA LYS A 189 -4.13 -7.81 17.42
C LYS A 189 -5.05 -8.01 18.62
N GLU A 190 -6.10 -7.22 18.63
CA GLU A 190 -7.25 -7.44 19.50
C GLU A 190 -8.48 -7.59 18.61
N VAL A 191 -9.21 -8.69 18.78
CA VAL A 191 -10.42 -9.01 18.04
C VAL A 191 -11.48 -9.37 19.07
N ASP A 192 -12.60 -8.65 19.05
CA ASP A 192 -13.70 -8.84 20.00
C ASP A 192 -13.25 -8.84 21.49
N GLY A 193 -12.27 -8.00 21.82
CA GLY A 193 -11.69 -7.88 23.17
C GLY A 193 -10.67 -8.97 23.54
N VAL A 194 -10.42 -9.94 22.65
CA VAL A 194 -9.43 -11.01 22.86
C VAL A 194 -8.11 -10.63 22.19
N LYS A 195 -7.02 -10.67 22.96
CA LYS A 195 -5.67 -10.51 22.44
C LYS A 195 -5.27 -11.76 21.66
N VAL A 196 -4.90 -11.56 20.40
CA VAL A 196 -4.56 -12.63 19.46
C VAL A 196 -3.26 -12.31 18.73
N LEU A 197 -2.58 -13.35 18.26
CA LEU A 197 -1.38 -13.28 17.45
C LEU A 197 -1.67 -13.81 16.05
N GLN A 198 -1.24 -13.06 15.06
CA GLN A 198 -1.24 -13.44 13.65
C GLN A 198 0.21 -13.62 13.22
N LEU A 199 0.52 -14.75 12.58
CA LEU A 199 1.85 -15.05 12.04
C LEU A 199 1.79 -14.89 10.52
N GLU A 200 2.48 -13.88 10.02
CA GLU A 200 2.44 -13.50 8.60
C GLU A 200 3.82 -13.63 7.97
N THR A 201 3.87 -13.67 6.64
CA THR A 201 5.12 -13.51 5.87
C THR A 201 4.95 -12.41 4.82
N ALA A 202 6.08 -11.84 4.38
CA ALA A 202 6.11 -10.80 3.37
C ALA A 202 6.69 -11.32 2.04
N ALA A 203 5.98 -11.11 0.94
CA ALA A 203 6.43 -11.52 -0.40
C ALA A 203 7.84 -11.01 -0.73
N GLY A 204 8.14 -9.78 -0.35
CA GLY A 204 9.46 -9.17 -0.54
C GLY A 204 10.60 -9.89 0.20
N ALA A 205 10.34 -10.58 1.31
CA ALA A 205 11.34 -11.35 2.04
C ALA A 205 11.82 -12.57 1.25
N ALA A 206 11.03 -13.03 0.28
CA ALA A 206 11.38 -14.17 -0.55
C ALA A 206 12.60 -13.90 -1.45
N ILE A 207 12.94 -12.63 -1.73
CA ILE A 207 14.01 -12.22 -2.65
C ILE A 207 15.34 -12.97 -2.42
N ARG A 208 15.68 -13.30 -1.17
CA ARG A 208 16.93 -13.98 -0.81
C ARG A 208 17.04 -15.43 -1.29
N PHE A 209 15.92 -16.06 -1.63
CA PHE A 209 15.85 -17.46 -2.06
C PHE A 209 15.97 -17.63 -3.58
N PHE A 210 15.78 -16.55 -4.34
CA PHE A 210 15.84 -16.57 -5.79
C PHE A 210 17.25 -16.30 -6.30
N ASP A 211 17.60 -16.97 -7.40
CA ASP A 211 18.88 -16.77 -8.06
C ASP A 211 18.85 -15.50 -8.91
N LYS A 212 20.00 -14.82 -9.01
CA LYS A 212 20.15 -13.55 -9.75
C LYS A 212 19.11 -12.50 -9.33
N ALA A 213 18.75 -12.47 -8.05
CA ALA A 213 17.82 -11.49 -7.51
C ALA A 213 18.41 -10.07 -7.55
N ILE A 214 17.60 -9.09 -7.95
CA ILE A 214 18.02 -7.69 -8.06
C ILE A 214 17.01 -6.71 -7.46
N GLY A 215 17.51 -5.53 -7.10
CA GLY A 215 16.69 -4.33 -6.88
C GLY A 215 16.86 -3.36 -8.03
N ILE A 216 15.78 -2.74 -8.51
CA ILE A 216 15.84 -1.68 -9.52
C ILE A 216 15.29 -0.39 -8.92
N ASN A 217 16.07 0.68 -8.97
CA ASN A 217 15.63 1.99 -8.53
C ASN A 217 14.71 2.62 -9.58
N VAL A 218 13.43 2.79 -9.25
CA VAL A 218 12.39 3.33 -10.12
C VAL A 218 11.96 4.73 -9.70
N PRO A 219 11.47 5.57 -10.63
CA PRO A 219 10.90 6.86 -10.28
C PRO A 219 9.70 6.68 -9.34
N ARG A 220 9.51 7.65 -8.43
CA ARG A 220 8.42 7.61 -7.43
C ARG A 220 7.02 7.59 -8.04
N SER A 221 6.87 7.95 -9.32
CA SER A 221 5.62 7.79 -10.07
C SER A 221 5.12 6.33 -10.12
N ARG A 222 6.00 5.33 -9.89
CA ARG A 222 5.62 3.92 -9.80
C ARG A 222 5.19 3.47 -8.40
N PHE A 223 5.26 4.38 -7.43
CA PHE A 223 4.90 4.15 -6.04
C PHE A 223 3.97 5.25 -5.53
N LEU A 224 2.68 5.06 -5.80
CA LEU A 224 1.57 5.92 -5.39
C LEU A 224 0.53 5.09 -4.60
N PRO A 225 0.87 4.63 -3.37
CA PRO A 225 -0.04 3.88 -2.52
C PRO A 225 -1.14 4.77 -1.95
N VAL A 226 -2.37 4.27 -1.88
CA VAL A 226 -3.52 4.91 -1.25
C VAL A 226 -3.91 4.15 0.02
N LYS A 227 -3.38 4.56 1.17
CA LYS A 227 -3.55 3.89 2.46
C LYS A 227 -4.47 4.63 3.42
N ALA A 228 -4.58 5.95 3.27
CA ALA A 228 -5.41 6.82 4.09
C ALA A 228 -6.22 7.77 3.22
N THR A 229 -7.22 8.42 3.83
CA THR A 229 -8.04 9.44 3.16
C THR A 229 -7.24 10.69 2.77
N SER A 230 -6.10 10.95 3.41
CA SER A 230 -5.12 11.95 2.96
C SER A 230 -4.55 11.60 1.57
N ASP A 231 -4.26 10.32 1.31
CA ASP A 231 -3.77 9.86 0.01
C ASP A 231 -4.90 9.91 -1.03
N LEU A 232 -6.13 9.58 -0.60
CA LEU A 232 -7.31 9.69 -1.45
C LEU A 232 -7.53 11.15 -1.90
N LEU A 233 -7.35 12.12 -0.99
CA LEU A 233 -7.42 13.54 -1.33
C LEU A 233 -6.39 13.93 -2.39
N LEU A 234 -5.15 13.43 -2.28
CA LEU A 234 -4.13 13.66 -3.30
C LEU A 234 -4.61 13.20 -4.69
N VAL A 235 -5.04 11.95 -4.80
CA VAL A 235 -5.36 11.32 -6.09
C VAL A 235 -6.68 11.84 -6.69
N GLN A 236 -7.64 12.25 -5.87
CA GLN A 236 -8.91 12.80 -6.35
C GLN A 236 -8.84 14.29 -6.72
N SER A 237 -7.81 14.99 -6.28
CA SER A 237 -7.62 16.41 -6.58
C SER A 237 -7.09 16.67 -8.00
N ASP A 238 -7.03 17.94 -8.38
CA ASP A 238 -6.42 18.40 -9.63
C ASP A 238 -4.89 18.15 -9.73
N LEU A 239 -4.26 17.59 -8.69
CA LEU A 239 -2.88 17.14 -8.73
C LEU A 239 -2.66 15.92 -9.64
N TYR A 240 -3.71 15.12 -9.82
CA TYR A 240 -3.69 13.93 -10.66
C TYR A 240 -4.92 13.89 -11.58
N THR A 241 -4.76 13.21 -12.71
CA THR A 241 -5.85 12.87 -13.63
C THR A 241 -5.77 11.38 -13.96
N ILE A 242 -6.83 10.83 -14.54
CA ILE A 242 -6.88 9.45 -15.01
C ILE A 242 -7.06 9.47 -16.52
N GLU A 243 -6.14 8.82 -17.23
CA GLU A 243 -6.18 8.66 -18.70
C GLU A 243 -5.89 7.19 -19.01
N ASP A 244 -6.78 6.53 -19.76
CA ASP A 244 -6.69 5.11 -20.11
C ASP A 244 -6.41 4.16 -18.91
N GLY A 245 -6.97 4.50 -17.74
CA GLY A 245 -6.78 3.74 -16.51
C GLY A 245 -5.45 3.99 -15.78
N LEU A 246 -4.62 4.90 -16.29
CA LEU A 246 -3.36 5.32 -15.68
C LEU A 246 -3.56 6.59 -14.87
N VAL A 247 -3.01 6.63 -13.65
CA VAL A 247 -2.98 7.85 -12.84
C VAL A 247 -1.81 8.71 -13.29
N ILE A 248 -2.11 9.83 -13.93
CA ILE A 248 -1.13 10.76 -14.48
C ILE A 248 -1.06 12.00 -13.61
N ARG A 249 0.15 12.40 -13.24
CA ARG A 249 0.38 13.61 -12.47
C ARG A 249 0.18 14.85 -13.34
N ASN A 250 -0.52 15.85 -12.82
CA ASN A 250 -0.76 17.09 -13.55
C ASN A 250 0.56 17.79 -13.91
N PRO A 251 0.84 18.05 -15.21
CA PRO A 251 2.09 18.66 -15.65
C PRO A 251 2.24 20.12 -15.18
N ALA A 252 1.15 20.80 -14.79
CA ALA A 252 1.21 22.13 -14.20
C ALA A 252 1.82 22.13 -12.78
N ARG A 253 1.96 20.96 -12.13
CA ARG A 253 2.65 20.83 -10.85
C ARG A 253 4.16 20.95 -11.07
N THR A 254 4.72 22.09 -10.69
CA THR A 254 6.17 22.35 -10.82
C THR A 254 7.03 21.63 -9.79
N LYS A 255 6.52 21.42 -8.56
CA LYS A 255 7.27 20.73 -7.49
C LYS A 255 7.28 19.23 -7.71
N ALA A 256 8.46 18.62 -7.69
CA ALA A 256 8.63 17.17 -7.85
C ALA A 256 7.87 16.34 -6.78
N GLU A 257 7.72 16.89 -5.58
CA GLU A 257 7.07 16.23 -4.44
C GLU A 257 5.57 16.54 -4.35
N ASN A 258 4.81 15.58 -3.80
CA ASN A 258 3.42 15.77 -3.42
C ASN A 258 3.32 16.60 -2.14
N PRO A 259 2.23 17.37 -1.95
CA PRO A 259 2.02 18.08 -0.70
C PRO A 259 1.87 17.12 0.47
N ALA A 260 2.33 17.54 1.64
CA ALA A 260 2.09 16.80 2.89
C ALA A 260 0.65 17.06 3.36
N ILE A 261 -0.14 16.00 3.55
CA ILE A 261 -1.54 16.12 3.99
C ILE A 261 -1.74 15.35 5.29
N GLU A 262 -2.15 16.07 6.32
CA GLU A 262 -2.52 15.53 7.64
C GLU A 262 -4.00 15.80 7.89
N LEU A 263 -4.81 14.73 7.93
CA LEU A 263 -6.22 14.81 8.29
C LEU A 263 -6.44 14.12 9.64
N SER A 264 -7.15 14.80 10.53
CA SER A 264 -7.52 14.27 11.85
C SER A 264 -8.52 13.11 11.79
N SER A 265 -8.79 12.51 12.94
CA SER A 265 -9.59 11.27 13.09
C SER A 265 -10.99 11.33 12.45
N GLU A 266 -11.55 12.53 12.37
CA GLU A 266 -12.82 12.91 11.80
C GLU A 266 -12.92 12.60 10.30
N PHE A 267 -11.78 12.46 9.62
CA PHE A 267 -11.66 12.15 8.20
C PHE A 267 -11.19 10.70 7.97
N LYS A 268 -10.98 9.90 9.03
CA LYS A 268 -10.37 8.56 8.89
C LYS A 268 -11.22 7.60 8.07
N LYS A 269 -12.55 7.65 8.22
CA LYS A 269 -13.48 6.81 7.44
C LYS A 269 -13.82 7.49 6.12
N VAL A 270 -13.82 6.72 5.03
CA VAL A 270 -14.11 7.24 3.68
C VAL A 270 -15.47 7.94 3.62
N ALA A 271 -16.52 7.39 4.25
CA ALA A 271 -17.84 8.03 4.29
C ALA A 271 -17.81 9.41 4.99
N ASP A 272 -17.04 9.53 6.07
CA ASP A 272 -16.89 10.80 6.79
C ASP A 272 -16.01 11.80 6.03
N PHE A 273 -14.98 11.31 5.34
CA PHE A 273 -14.18 12.12 4.43
C PHE A 273 -15.05 12.69 3.30
N LEU A 274 -15.78 11.85 2.57
CA LEU A 274 -16.59 12.26 1.41
C LEU A 274 -17.67 13.27 1.78
N LYS A 275 -18.36 13.09 2.91
CA LYS A 275 -19.41 14.05 3.33
C LYS A 275 -18.84 15.42 3.74
N ARG A 276 -17.58 15.47 4.18
CA ARG A 276 -16.92 16.70 4.66
C ARG A 276 -16.39 17.58 3.54
N PHE A 277 -16.26 17.07 2.32
CA PHE A 277 -15.88 17.84 1.14
C PHE A 277 -17.07 17.90 0.18
N LYS A 278 -17.73 19.06 0.03
CA LYS A 278 -18.78 19.22 -0.99
C LYS A 278 -18.23 18.98 -2.40
N SER A 279 -17.01 19.45 -2.65
CA SER A 279 -16.15 19.04 -3.78
C SER A 279 -14.71 18.90 -3.30
N ILE A 280 -13.91 18.13 -4.01
CA ILE A 280 -12.47 18.02 -3.72
C ILE A 280 -11.79 19.38 -4.02
N PRO A 281 -11.00 19.94 -3.08
CA PRO A 281 -10.31 21.21 -3.30
C PRO A 281 -9.23 21.08 -4.37
N SER A 282 -8.95 22.19 -5.06
CA SER A 282 -7.71 22.34 -5.83
C SER A 282 -6.52 22.40 -4.86
N ILE A 283 -5.52 21.57 -5.12
CA ILE A 283 -4.28 21.52 -4.33
C ILE A 283 -3.02 21.60 -5.21
N LEU A 284 -3.18 21.98 -6.49
CA LEU A 284 -2.09 22.06 -7.46
C LEU A 284 -0.88 22.85 -6.94
N HIS A 285 -1.12 23.92 -6.18
CA HIS A 285 -0.11 24.80 -5.60
C HIS A 285 0.09 24.62 -4.09
N LEU A 286 -0.43 23.53 -3.52
CA LEU A 286 -0.30 23.22 -2.09
C LEU A 286 1.10 22.69 -1.76
N ASP A 287 1.61 23.09 -0.60
CA ASP A 287 2.83 22.53 0.01
C ASP A 287 2.49 21.61 1.17
N SER A 288 1.59 22.05 2.06
CA SER A 288 1.11 21.23 3.15
C SER A 288 -0.31 21.63 3.56
N LEU A 289 -1.13 20.65 3.90
CA LEU A 289 -2.44 20.82 4.50
C LEU A 289 -2.50 20.07 5.84
N LYS A 290 -2.89 20.75 6.91
CA LYS A 290 -3.21 20.14 8.20
C LYS A 290 -4.64 20.49 8.61
N VAL A 291 -5.48 19.49 8.85
CA VAL A 291 -6.88 19.67 9.24
C VAL A 291 -7.19 18.97 10.56
N THR A 292 -7.55 19.74 11.58
CA THR A 292 -7.83 19.25 12.93
C THR A 292 -9.28 19.56 13.34
N GLY A 293 -10.02 18.55 13.82
CA GLY A 293 -11.36 18.72 14.38
C GLY A 293 -12.50 18.62 13.37
N ASP A 294 -13.69 19.08 13.77
CA ASP A 294 -14.93 19.01 12.97
C ASP A 294 -14.98 20.07 11.86
N VAL A 295 -14.15 19.89 10.84
CA VAL A 295 -14.02 20.79 9.68
C VAL A 295 -14.82 20.27 8.48
N TRP A 296 -15.45 21.19 7.75
CA TRP A 296 -16.23 20.94 6.54
C TRP A 296 -15.83 21.93 5.44
N PHE A 297 -15.68 21.45 4.22
CA PHE A 297 -15.22 22.20 3.06
C PHE A 297 -16.38 22.44 2.09
N GLY A 298 -16.54 23.69 1.68
CA GLY A 298 -17.43 24.10 0.60
C GLY A 298 -17.03 23.56 -0.77
N SER A 299 -17.78 23.97 -1.80
CA SER A 299 -17.44 23.68 -3.19
C SER A 299 -16.41 24.69 -3.71
N GLY A 300 -15.60 24.34 -4.72
CA GLY A 300 -14.71 25.32 -5.38
C GLY A 300 -13.53 25.82 -4.54
N ILE A 301 -13.21 25.15 -3.42
CA ILE A 301 -12.09 25.52 -2.55
C ILE A 301 -10.74 25.40 -3.29
N VAL A 302 -9.86 26.38 -3.09
CA VAL A 302 -8.48 26.36 -3.60
C VAL A 302 -7.49 26.50 -2.44
N LEU A 303 -6.53 25.58 -2.33
CA LEU A 303 -5.53 25.57 -1.26
C LEU A 303 -4.12 25.73 -1.85
N LYS A 304 -3.36 26.72 -1.35
CA LYS A 304 -2.02 27.06 -1.83
C LYS A 304 -1.03 27.22 -0.67
N GLY A 305 0.24 26.89 -0.92
CA GLY A 305 1.29 27.03 0.09
C GLY A 305 1.01 26.16 1.33
N LYS A 306 1.17 26.73 2.53
CA LYS A 306 0.96 26.02 3.80
C LYS A 306 -0.37 26.41 4.43
N VAL A 307 -1.33 25.49 4.45
CA VAL A 307 -2.66 25.73 5.01
C VAL A 307 -2.87 24.87 6.26
N ILE A 308 -3.33 25.51 7.34
CA ILE A 308 -3.72 24.83 8.58
C ILE A 308 -5.17 25.23 8.89
N VAL A 309 -6.03 24.25 9.12
CA VAL A 309 -7.45 24.46 9.45
C VAL A 309 -7.79 23.72 10.74
N GLU A 310 -8.19 24.45 11.78
CA GLU A 310 -8.43 23.87 13.10
C GLU A 310 -9.79 24.30 13.66
N ALA A 311 -10.66 23.31 13.87
CA ALA A 311 -11.85 23.44 14.68
C ALA A 311 -11.52 23.06 16.12
N LYS A 312 -11.87 23.92 17.09
CA LYS A 312 -11.68 23.59 18.51
C LYS A 312 -12.64 22.47 18.91
N LYS A 313 -12.31 21.78 20.00
CA LYS A 313 -13.14 20.68 20.52
C LYS A 313 -14.57 21.16 20.80
N GLY A 314 -15.54 20.49 20.19
CA GLY A 314 -16.97 20.81 20.34
C GLY A 314 -17.47 21.90 19.39
N GLU A 315 -16.60 22.50 18.57
CA GLU A 315 -16.97 23.48 17.56
C GLU A 315 -16.92 22.86 16.17
N LYS A 316 -17.86 23.30 15.30
CA LYS A 316 -17.89 22.94 13.89
C LYS A 316 -17.40 24.12 13.07
N LEU A 317 -16.41 23.89 12.21
CA LEU A 317 -15.91 24.88 11.26
C LEU A 317 -16.37 24.52 9.84
N VAL A 318 -17.03 25.44 9.16
CA VAL A 318 -17.45 25.27 7.77
C VAL A 318 -16.78 26.32 6.92
N LEU A 319 -15.94 25.88 5.98
CA LEU A 319 -15.35 26.76 4.97
C LEU A 319 -16.40 27.05 3.89
N PRO A 320 -16.67 28.32 3.56
CA PRO A 320 -17.64 28.69 2.53
C PRO A 320 -17.19 28.24 1.14
N ASP A 321 -18.13 28.20 0.21
CA ASP A 321 -17.87 27.87 -1.20
C ASP A 321 -16.93 28.93 -1.83
N ASP A 322 -16.15 28.53 -2.84
CA ASP A 322 -15.20 29.34 -3.62
C ASP A 322 -14.08 30.02 -2.82
N LEU A 323 -13.85 29.61 -1.57
CA LEU A 323 -12.77 30.13 -0.73
C LEU A 323 -11.38 29.71 -1.24
N THR A 324 -10.49 30.69 -1.37
CA THR A 324 -9.06 30.47 -1.59
C THR A 324 -8.27 30.71 -0.31
N LEU A 325 -7.47 29.73 0.11
CA LEU A 325 -6.55 29.83 1.24
C LEU A 325 -5.10 29.70 0.76
N GLU A 326 -4.26 30.66 1.13
CA GLU A 326 -2.85 30.69 0.78
C GLU A 326 -2.01 31.09 1.99
N ASP A 327 -1.11 30.20 2.43
CA ASP A 327 -0.19 30.43 3.57
C ASP A 327 -0.89 30.91 4.86
N GLN A 328 -2.01 30.28 5.21
CA GLN A 328 -2.91 30.71 6.28
C GLN A 328 -3.21 29.65 7.33
N LEU A 329 -3.33 30.11 8.58
CA LEU A 329 -3.95 29.38 9.68
C LEU A 329 -5.40 29.86 9.84
N VAL A 330 -6.32 28.91 9.84
CA VAL A 330 -7.75 29.12 9.95
C VAL A 330 -8.25 28.47 11.23
N THR A 331 -8.86 29.25 12.13
CA THR A 331 -9.45 28.76 13.39
C THR A 331 -10.84 29.35 13.62
N VAL A 332 -11.63 28.73 14.50
CA VAL A 332 -12.93 29.28 14.91
C VAL A 332 -12.72 30.55 15.76
N GLY A 333 -13.15 31.69 15.20
CA GLY A 333 -13.00 33.04 15.76
C GLY A 333 -13.53 34.12 14.80
N PRO A 334 -13.57 35.42 15.19
CA PRO A 334 -14.29 36.50 14.48
C PRO A 334 -13.74 36.84 13.07
N THR A 335 -12.73 36.13 12.60
CA THR A 335 -12.11 36.28 11.28
C THR A 335 -12.95 35.70 10.13
N TYR A 336 -14.01 34.92 10.41
CA TYR A 336 -14.93 34.42 9.37
C TYR A 336 -16.08 35.37 9.01
N SER A 337 -16.24 36.49 9.71
CA SER A 337 -17.27 37.49 9.42
C SER A 337 -16.85 38.59 8.44
N SER A 338 -15.68 38.49 7.80
CA SER A 338 -15.16 39.54 6.91
C SER A 338 -14.48 39.06 5.63
N LEU A 339 -14.86 37.90 5.10
CA LEU A 339 -14.50 37.46 3.74
C LEU A 339 -15.75 37.33 2.87
#